data_AF-A0A5C7W0Q0-F1
#
_entry.id   AF-A0A5C7W0Q0-F1
#
_cell.length_a   1.000
_cell.length_b   1.000
_cell.length_c   1.000
_cell.angle_alpha   90.00
_cell.angle_beta   90.00
_cell.angle_gamma   90.00
#
_symmetry.space_group_name_H-M   'P 1'
#
loop_
_entity.id
_entity.type
_entity.pdbx_description
1 polymer ?
#
loop_
_entity_poly.entity_id
_entity_poly.type
_entity_poly.pdbx_seq_one_letter_code
_entity_poly.pdbx_strand_id
1 'polypeptide(L)'
;MRAARHLLWVDCAAAATAAVFVLLLGPWLSEVYRLPRGLLLFIGVTNLLYASYSFTLALRGKRPRLLLYGLVAGNALWAGACVVMAVQFAGVASLFAQIHLVGEALFVGGLAACEWRWREQILHCRG
;
A
#
# COMPACT_ATOMS: atom_id res chain seq x y z
N MET A 1 -9.08 -20.39 6.99
CA MET A 1 -10.13 -20.04 6.01
C MET A 1 -10.54 -18.55 6.05
N ARG A 2 -10.60 -17.88 7.21
CA ARG A 2 -10.91 -16.42 7.29
C ARG A 2 -9.71 -15.49 7.09
N ALA A 3 -8.54 -15.82 7.63
CA ALA A 3 -7.36 -14.94 7.64
C ALA A 3 -6.89 -14.49 6.24
N ALA A 4 -6.82 -15.41 5.27
CA ALA A 4 -6.46 -15.11 3.88
C ALA A 4 -7.45 -14.18 3.16
N ARG A 5 -8.74 -14.21 3.53
CA ARG A 5 -9.73 -13.25 3.03
C ARG A 5 -9.52 -11.89 3.68
N HIS A 6 -9.26 -11.84 4.99
CA HIS A 6 -9.02 -10.60 5.70
C HIS A 6 -7.76 -9.86 5.23
N LEU A 7 -6.72 -10.58 4.79
CA LEU A 7 -5.49 -9.97 4.24
C LEU A 7 -5.78 -9.00 3.08
N LEU A 8 -6.54 -9.44 2.07
CA LEU A 8 -6.90 -8.58 0.93
C LEU A 8 -7.76 -7.38 1.35
N TRP A 9 -8.66 -7.58 2.33
CA TRP A 9 -9.49 -6.49 2.86
C TRP A 9 -8.68 -5.48 3.68
N VAL A 10 -7.69 -5.95 4.43
CA VAL A 10 -6.75 -5.08 5.18
C VAL A 10 -5.91 -4.28 4.20
N ASP A 11 -5.37 -4.93 3.16
CA ASP A 11 -4.58 -4.28 2.12
C ASP A 11 -5.37 -3.17 1.40
N CYS A 12 -6.56 -3.48 0.88
CA CYS A 12 -7.36 -2.49 0.16
C CYS A 12 -7.87 -1.36 1.08
N ALA A 13 -8.23 -1.66 2.33
CA ALA A 13 -8.67 -0.66 3.29
C ALA A 13 -7.52 0.25 3.72
N ALA A 14 -6.32 -0.30 3.94
CA ALA A 14 -5.13 0.49 4.27
C ALA A 14 -4.78 1.44 3.13
N ALA A 15 -4.69 0.93 1.89
CA ALA A 15 -4.41 1.74 0.71
C ALA A 15 -5.47 2.83 0.48
N ALA A 16 -6.75 2.52 0.62
CA ALA A 16 -7.82 3.52 0.48
C ALA A 16 -7.76 4.58 1.57
N THR A 17 -7.49 4.17 2.81
CA THR A 17 -7.34 5.08 3.94
C THR A 17 -6.17 6.02 3.69
N ALA A 18 -5.00 5.50 3.33
CA ALA A 18 -3.83 6.29 2.97
C ALA A 18 -4.11 7.26 1.82
N ALA A 19 -4.78 6.81 0.75
CA ALA A 19 -5.18 7.66 -0.37
C ALA A 19 -6.07 8.83 0.09
N VAL A 20 -7.11 8.54 0.85
CA VAL A 20 -8.05 9.55 1.36
C VAL A 20 -7.34 10.56 2.25
N PHE A 21 -6.55 10.09 3.23
CA PHE A 21 -5.81 10.98 4.13
C PHE A 21 -4.82 11.87 3.37
N VAL A 22 -4.04 11.31 2.45
CA VAL A 22 -3.02 12.06 1.69
C VAL A 22 -3.65 13.05 0.72
N LEU A 23 -4.74 12.68 0.03
CA LEU A 23 -5.41 13.56 -0.92
C LEU A 23 -6.19 14.69 -0.22
N LEU A 24 -6.85 14.41 0.90
CA LEU A 24 -7.61 15.42 1.65
C LEU A 24 -6.70 16.36 2.46
N LEU A 25 -5.70 15.80 3.15
CA LEU A 25 -4.82 16.56 4.04
C LEU A 25 -3.48 16.93 3.37
N GLY A 26 -3.34 16.72 2.06
CA GLY A 26 -2.09 16.90 1.32
C GLY A 26 -1.36 18.23 1.56
N PRO A 27 -2.05 19.40 1.54
CA PRO A 27 -1.40 20.68 1.84
C PRO A 27 -0.81 20.72 3.25
N TRP A 28 -1.59 20.30 4.25
CA TRP A 28 -1.15 20.27 5.65
C TRP A 28 -0.03 19.24 5.87
N LEU A 29 -0.14 18.05 5.27
CA LEU A 29 0.90 17.03 5.30
C LEU A 29 2.19 17.51 4.65
N SER A 30 2.13 18.32 3.59
CA SER A 30 3.32 18.88 2.94
C SER A 30 4.15 19.73 3.91
N GLU A 31 3.49 20.53 4.75
CA GLU A 31 4.13 21.33 5.78
C GLU A 31 4.71 20.47 6.90
N VAL A 32 3.94 19.50 7.41
CA VAL A 32 4.36 18.60 8.50
C VAL A 32 5.49 17.67 8.06
N TYR A 33 5.44 17.15 6.83
CA TYR A 33 6.39 16.16 6.32
C TYR A 33 7.61 16.83 5.69
N ARG A 34 7.52 18.13 5.38
CA ARG A 34 8.50 18.89 4.58
C ARG A 34 8.76 18.22 3.23
N LEU A 35 7.73 17.61 2.67
CA LEU A 35 7.77 16.94 1.37
C LEU A 35 7.04 17.76 0.32
N PRO A 36 7.47 17.72 -0.96
CA PRO A 36 6.79 18.42 -2.03
C PRO A 36 5.35 17.95 -2.17
N ARG A 37 4.40 18.88 -2.32
CA ARG A 37 2.99 18.56 -2.54
C ARG A 37 2.77 17.66 -3.75
N GLY A 38 3.56 17.83 -4.81
CA GLY A 38 3.52 16.95 -5.99
C GLY A 38 3.80 15.48 -5.67
N LEU A 39 4.73 15.21 -4.74
CA LEU A 39 5.03 13.86 -4.28
C LEU A 39 3.86 13.27 -3.48
N LEU A 40 3.26 14.07 -2.58
CA LEU A 40 2.09 13.63 -1.82
C LEU A 40 0.90 13.36 -2.73
N LEU A 41 0.64 14.18 -3.74
CA LEU A 41 -0.40 13.92 -4.73
C LEU A 41 -0.13 12.61 -5.50
N PHE A 42 1.12 12.38 -5.93
CA PHE A 42 1.52 11.12 -6.56
C PHE A 42 1.27 9.91 -5.65
N ILE A 43 1.65 10.01 -4.37
CA ILE A 43 1.40 8.97 -3.36
C ILE A 43 -0.10 8.70 -3.22
N GLY A 44 -0.90 9.75 -3.03
CA GLY A 44 -2.34 9.63 -2.84
C GLY A 44 -3.05 9.00 -4.04
N VAL A 45 -2.72 9.43 -5.26
CA VAL A 45 -3.28 8.86 -6.50
C VAL A 45 -2.85 7.41 -6.70
N THR A 46 -1.58 7.09 -6.45
CA THR A 46 -1.06 5.72 -6.58
C THR A 46 -1.77 4.78 -5.60
N ASN A 47 -1.93 5.20 -4.34
CA ASN A 47 -2.68 4.43 -3.35
C ASN A 47 -4.17 4.29 -3.72
N LEU A 48 -4.78 5.31 -4.34
CA LEU A 48 -6.18 5.22 -4.78
C LEU A 48 -6.35 4.20 -5.92
N LEU A 49 -5.46 4.23 -6.91
CA LEU A 49 -5.44 3.28 -8.02
C LEU A 49 -5.20 1.86 -7.51
N TYR A 50 -4.22 1.69 -6.61
CA TYR A 50 -3.91 0.42 -5.99
C TYR A 50 -5.09 -0.11 -5.15
N ALA A 51 -5.70 0.74 -4.32
CA ALA A 51 -6.88 0.36 -3.54
C ALA A 51 -8.04 -0.09 -4.44
N SER A 52 -8.32 0.64 -5.52
CA SER A 52 -9.36 0.28 -6.49
C SER A 52 -9.12 -1.10 -7.12
N TYR A 53 -7.86 -1.38 -7.46
CA TYR A 53 -7.43 -2.68 -7.96
C TYR A 53 -7.59 -3.79 -6.90
N SER A 54 -7.10 -3.56 -5.68
CA SER A 54 -7.14 -4.52 -4.58
C SER A 54 -8.59 -4.83 -4.15
N PHE A 55 -9.47 -3.82 -4.07
CA PHE A 55 -10.91 -4.01 -3.84
C PHE A 55 -11.57 -4.85 -4.92
N THR A 56 -11.24 -4.61 -6.19
CA THR A 56 -11.77 -5.42 -7.31
C THR A 56 -11.40 -6.89 -7.15
N LEU A 57 -10.22 -7.20 -6.61
CA LEU A 57 -9.80 -8.57 -6.34
C LEU A 57 -10.45 -9.14 -5.07
N ALA A 58 -10.61 -8.34 -4.02
CA ALA A 58 -11.24 -8.73 -2.76
C ALA A 58 -12.71 -9.13 -2.96
N LEU A 59 -13.44 -8.43 -3.83
CA LEU A 59 -14.84 -8.68 -4.17
C LEU A 59 -15.06 -9.88 -5.10
N ARG A 60 -14.02 -10.38 -5.78
CA ARG A 60 -14.14 -11.52 -6.70
C ARG A 60 -14.23 -12.85 -5.95
N GLY A 61 -15.25 -13.65 -6.29
CA GLY A 61 -15.42 -15.02 -5.79
C GLY A 61 -14.42 -16.04 -6.37
N LYS A 62 -13.93 -15.83 -7.60
CA LYS A 62 -12.80 -16.57 -8.19
C LYS A 62 -11.66 -15.61 -8.47
N ARG A 63 -10.51 -15.83 -7.84
CA ARG A 63 -9.36 -14.96 -7.94
C ARG A 63 -8.33 -15.54 -8.91
N PRO A 64 -8.07 -14.89 -10.06
CA PRO A 64 -7.05 -15.36 -10.98
C PRO A 64 -5.65 -15.13 -10.38
N ARG A 65 -4.75 -16.09 -10.61
CA ARG A 65 -3.36 -16.07 -10.11
C ARG A 65 -2.61 -14.80 -10.49
N LEU A 66 -2.78 -14.38 -11.75
CA LEU A 66 -2.12 -13.20 -12.29
C LEU A 66 -2.46 -11.93 -11.51
N LEU A 67 -3.72 -11.75 -11.10
CA LEU A 67 -4.12 -10.57 -10.35
C LEU A 67 -3.54 -10.56 -8.93
N LEU A 68 -3.50 -11.73 -8.27
CA LEU A 68 -2.88 -11.84 -6.96
C LEU A 68 -1.37 -11.55 -7.03
N TYR A 69 -0.68 -12.05 -8.06
CA TYR A 69 0.74 -11.76 -8.24
C TYR A 69 1.00 -10.29 -8.55
N GLY A 70 0.14 -9.66 -9.35
CA GLY A 70 0.18 -8.22 -9.57
C GLY A 70 0.01 -7.43 -8.28
N LEU A 71 -0.85 -7.88 -7.37
CA LEU A 71 -1.07 -7.26 -6.06
C LEU A 71 0.19 -7.36 -5.18
N VAL A 72 0.74 -8.57 -5.02
CA VAL A 72 1.99 -8.81 -4.28
C VAL A 72 3.14 -7.98 -4.85
N ALA A 73 3.26 -7.95 -6.19
CA ALA A 73 4.29 -7.16 -6.85
C ALA A 73 4.08 -5.66 -6.62
N GLY A 74 2.84 -5.17 -6.66
CA GLY A 74 2.51 -3.78 -6.34
C GLY A 74 2.93 -3.39 -4.92
N ASN A 75 2.57 -4.19 -3.92
CA ASN A 75 2.98 -3.97 -2.53
C ASN A 75 4.51 -4.02 -2.36
N ALA A 76 5.20 -4.98 -3.01
CA ALA A 76 6.66 -5.08 -2.96
C ALA A 76 7.35 -3.87 -3.63
N LEU A 77 6.85 -3.43 -4.79
CA LEU A 77 7.35 -2.24 -5.49
C LEU A 77 7.11 -0.98 -4.66
N TRP A 78 5.94 -0.85 -4.03
CA TRP A 78 5.62 0.27 -3.16
C TRP A 78 6.51 0.30 -1.92
N ALA A 79 6.78 -0.84 -1.29
CA ALA A 79 7.73 -0.94 -0.20
C ALA A 79 9.13 -0.45 -0.62
N GLY A 80 9.59 -0.86 -1.81
CA GLY A 80 10.83 -0.35 -2.41
C GLY A 80 10.79 1.16 -2.64
N ALA A 81 9.69 1.69 -3.18
CA ALA A 81 9.52 3.12 -3.38
C ALA A 81 9.57 3.90 -2.06
N CYS A 82 8.95 3.39 -0.99
CA CYS A 82 9.01 3.99 0.34
C CYS A 82 10.45 4.03 0.89
N VAL A 83 11.23 2.96 0.71
CA VAL A 83 12.65 2.96 1.08
C VAL A 83 13.45 3.97 0.25
N VAL A 84 13.25 4.01 -1.06
CA VAL A 84 13.92 4.99 -1.95
C VAL A 84 13.59 6.42 -1.54
N MET A 85 12.32 6.72 -1.27
CA MET A 85 11.88 8.05 -0.79
C MET A 85 12.51 8.37 0.57
N ALA A 86 12.55 7.42 1.51
CA ALA A 86 13.15 7.63 2.82
C ALA A 86 14.65 7.95 2.70
N VAL A 87 15.38 7.30 1.79
CA VAL A 87 16.80 7.59 1.54
C VAL A 87 16.97 8.93 0.84
N GLN A 88 16.20 9.18 -0.22
CA GLN A 88 16.29 10.41 -1.02
C GLN A 88 16.01 11.67 -0.19
N PHE A 89 15.05 11.60 0.74
CA PHE A 89 14.64 12.74 1.56
C PHE A 89 15.18 12.71 3.00
N ALA A 90 16.13 11.82 3.32
CA ALA A 90 16.63 11.64 4.69
C ALA A 90 17.17 12.94 5.35
N GLY A 91 17.72 13.86 4.57
CA GLY A 91 18.24 15.14 5.07
C GLY A 91 17.25 16.30 5.06
N VAL A 92 16.05 16.13 4.50
CA VAL A 92 15.09 17.22 4.24
C VAL A 92 13.73 16.96 4.89
N ALA A 93 13.26 15.71 4.82
CA ALA A 93 12.00 15.30 5.40
C ALA A 93 12.04 15.40 6.93
N SER A 94 10.87 15.62 7.53
CA SER A 94 10.75 15.57 8.99
C SER A 94 10.98 14.15 9.52
N LEU A 95 11.40 14.03 10.79
CA LEU A 95 11.54 12.72 11.45
C LEU A 95 10.24 11.91 11.38
N PHE A 96 9.10 12.59 11.48
CA PHE A 96 7.79 11.96 11.37
C PHE A 96 7.56 11.35 9.98
N ALA A 97 7.91 12.06 8.92
CA ALA A 97 7.85 11.54 7.55
C ALA A 97 8.77 10.32 7.35
N GLN A 98 9.97 10.35 7.93
CA GLN A 98 10.90 9.21 7.84
C GLN A 98 10.37 7.96 8.56
N ILE A 99 9.85 8.12 9.78
CA ILE A 99 9.21 7.03 10.52
C ILE A 99 8.02 6.49 9.74
N HIS A 100 7.21 7.38 9.16
CA HIS A 100 6.06 6.99 8.34
C HIS A 100 6.50 6.20 7.11
N LEU A 101 7.47 6.68 6.32
CA LEU A 101 7.95 6.00 5.11
C LEU A 101 8.55 4.62 5.41
N VAL A 102 9.35 4.51 6.47
CA VAL A 102 9.92 3.22 6.91
C VAL A 102 8.81 2.30 7.44
N GLY A 103 7.87 2.83 8.22
CA GLY A 103 6.72 2.10 8.73
C GLY A 103 5.85 1.54 7.61
N GLU A 104 5.55 2.36 6.60
CA GLU A 104 4.84 1.95 5.38
C GLU A 104 5.59 0.87 4.64
N ALA A 105 6.91 1.02 4.42
CA ALA A 105 7.72 0.01 3.75
C ALA A 105 7.66 -1.35 4.46
N LEU A 106 7.75 -1.35 5.79
CA LEU A 106 7.64 -2.57 6.61
C LEU A 106 6.24 -3.15 6.56
N PHE A 107 5.20 -2.31 6.61
CA PHE A 107 3.81 -2.73 6.60
C PHE A 107 3.44 -3.37 5.26
N VAL A 108 3.61 -2.65 4.14
CA VAL A 108 3.25 -3.14 2.80
C VAL A 108 4.18 -4.26 2.32
N GLY A 109 5.47 -4.22 2.70
CA GLY A 109 6.40 -5.33 2.45
C GLY A 109 6.02 -6.59 3.23
N GLY A 110 5.57 -6.42 4.49
CA GLY A 110 5.03 -7.50 5.31
C GLY A 110 3.75 -8.08 4.71
N LEU A 111 2.85 -7.23 4.20
CA LEU A 111 1.65 -7.68 3.47
C LEU A 111 2.02 -8.49 2.22
N ALA A 112 2.93 -7.98 1.37
CA ALA A 112 3.40 -8.71 0.19
C ALA A 112 3.97 -10.10 0.56
N ALA A 113 4.78 -10.18 1.61
CA ALA A 113 5.34 -11.45 2.08
C ALA A 113 4.25 -12.41 2.59
N CYS A 114 3.28 -11.90 3.34
CA CYS A 114 2.12 -12.65 3.82
C CYS A 114 1.27 -13.18 2.67
N GLU A 115 0.92 -12.32 1.72
CA GLU A 115 0.11 -12.65 0.55
C GLU A 115 0.80 -13.68 -0.34
N TRP A 116 2.12 -13.56 -0.52
CA TRP A 116 2.91 -14.55 -1.24
C TRP A 116 2.96 -15.90 -0.52
N ARG A 117 3.14 -15.88 0.81
CA ARG A 117 3.21 -17.09 1.65
C ARG A 117 1.89 -17.85 1.62
N TRP A 118 0.76 -17.15 1.70
CA TRP A 118 -0.58 -17.75 1.74
C TRP A 118 -1.31 -17.72 0.40
N ARG A 119 -0.60 -17.48 -0.71
CA ARG A 119 -1.19 -17.32 -2.06
C ARG A 119 -2.14 -18.46 -2.45
N GLU A 120 -1.76 -19.72 -2.21
CA GLU A 120 -2.59 -20.87 -2.59
C GLU A 120 -3.90 -20.87 -1.80
N GLN A 121 -3.86 -20.45 -0.52
CA GLN A 121 -5.06 -20.33 0.30
C GLN A 121 -5.95 -19.18 -0.18
N ILE A 122 -5.37 -18.06 -0.61
CA ILE A 122 -6.10 -16.91 -1.16
C ILE A 122 -6.81 -17.29 -2.47
N LEU A 123 -6.15 -18.09 -3.33
CA LEU A 123 -6.67 -18.55 -4.61
C LEU A 123 -7.77 -19.60 -4.47
N HIS A 124 -7.67 -20.49 -3.48
CA HIS A 124 -8.61 -21.60 -3.26
C HIS A 124 -9.70 -21.31 -2.22
N CYS A 125 -9.65 -20.17 -1.51
CA CYS A 125 -10.77 -19.72 -0.67
C CYS A 125 -12.00 -19.43 -1.54
N ARG A 126 -12.98 -20.34 -1.52
CA ARG A 126 -14.31 -20.11 -2.11
C ARG A 126 -15.06 -19.03 -1.31
N GLY A 127 -15.80 -18.20 -2.05
CA GLY A 127 -16.73 -17.17 -1.57
C GLY A 127 -17.73 -17.74 -0.58
#